data_AF-A0A5A7N1M6-F1
#
_entry.id   AF-A0A5A7N1M6-F1
#
_cell.length_a   1.000
_cell.length_b   1.000
_cell.length_c   1.000
_cell.angle_alpha   90.00
_cell.angle_beta   90.00
_cell.angle_gamma   90.00
#
_symmetry.space_group_name_H-M   'P 1'
#
loop_
_entity.id
_entity.type
_entity.pdbx_description
1 polymer ?
#
loop_
_entity_poly.entity_id
_entity_poly.type
_entity_poly.pdbx_seq_one_letter_code
_entity_poly.pdbx_strand_id
1 'polypeptide(L)'
;MRIKDASACQDSEFLLKPVAPALVAGAPFLPLAGGPYGFSRLLVTLLDGDAPVAMEQLSVRQLAEWRADLNPALLEKFDSRLTALTAPRPPMTIPGRAMPLGFGRPMVMGIVNITPDSFSDGGRFSDVNAALEHGQALIDAGADILDIGGESTRPGAKSVWEEEERQRIVPVIEGLAKSGAVLSVDTRKASVMEAALEAGAHIINDISA
;
A
#
# COMPACT_ATOMS: atom_id res chain seq x y z
N MET A 1 -5.48 -1.60 -31.22
CA MET A 1 -6.82 -2.21 -31.11
C MET A 1 -7.65 -1.31 -30.21
N ARG A 2 -8.91 -1.00 -30.54
CA ARG A 2 -9.77 -0.25 -29.61
C ARG A 2 -10.30 -1.22 -28.56
N ILE A 3 -10.42 -0.75 -27.31
CA ILE A 3 -10.89 -1.55 -26.17
C ILE A 3 -12.29 -2.11 -26.45
N LYS A 4 -13.16 -1.33 -27.10
CA LYS A 4 -14.53 -1.77 -27.45
C LYS A 4 -14.60 -2.93 -28.42
N ASP A 5 -13.54 -3.15 -29.21
CA ASP A 5 -13.47 -4.24 -30.19
C ASP A 5 -12.90 -5.52 -29.56
N ALA A 6 -12.50 -5.49 -28.27
CA ALA A 6 -11.98 -6.65 -27.57
C ALA A 6 -13.12 -7.60 -27.16
N SER A 7 -12.98 -8.86 -27.56
CA SER A 7 -13.78 -9.95 -27.01
C SER A 7 -13.40 -10.11 -25.54
N ALA A 8 -14.25 -9.61 -24.65
CA ALA A 8 -14.05 -9.72 -23.21
C ALA A 8 -13.93 -11.19 -22.82
N CYS A 9 -12.79 -11.56 -22.25
CA CYS A 9 -12.59 -12.85 -21.60
C CYS A 9 -13.11 -12.75 -20.15
N GLN A 10 -13.37 -13.91 -19.53
CA GLN A 10 -13.79 -13.97 -18.13
C GLN A 10 -12.76 -13.26 -17.22
N ASP A 11 -11.48 -13.34 -17.58
CA ASP A 11 -10.33 -12.80 -16.84
C ASP A 11 -9.93 -11.38 -17.24
N SER A 12 -10.69 -10.69 -18.10
CA SER A 12 -10.32 -9.33 -18.50
C SER A 12 -10.47 -8.33 -17.35
N GLU A 13 -9.51 -7.43 -17.16
CA GLU A 13 -9.53 -6.40 -16.11
C GLU A 13 -9.17 -5.01 -16.64
N PHE A 14 -9.50 -3.96 -15.88
CA PHE A 14 -9.08 -2.59 -16.20
C PHE A 14 -8.03 -2.08 -15.22
N LEU A 15 -6.93 -1.57 -15.76
CA LEU A 15 -6.01 -0.68 -15.05
C LEU A 15 -6.32 0.77 -15.46
N LEU A 16 -6.66 1.60 -14.48
CA LEU A 16 -6.95 3.01 -14.68
C LEU A 16 -5.85 3.86 -14.05
N LYS A 17 -5.11 4.60 -14.86
CA LYS A 17 -4.07 5.51 -14.39
C LYS A 17 -4.52 6.97 -14.58
N PRO A 18 -4.79 7.72 -13.49
CA PRO A 18 -4.99 9.16 -13.54
C PRO A 18 -3.82 9.87 -14.22
N VAL A 19 -4.13 10.86 -15.06
CA VAL A 19 -3.14 11.73 -15.72
C VAL A 19 -3.61 13.18 -15.61
N ALA A 20 -2.66 14.12 -15.66
CA ALA A 20 -2.91 15.55 -15.51
C ALA A 20 -3.57 15.89 -14.15
N PRO A 21 -2.83 15.71 -13.04
CA PRO A 21 -3.32 16.03 -11.71
C PRO A 21 -3.59 17.53 -11.58
N ALA A 22 -4.72 17.88 -10.98
CA ALA A 22 -5.10 19.25 -10.70
C ALA A 22 -5.89 19.32 -9.39
N LEU A 23 -5.94 20.52 -8.79
CA LEU A 23 -6.96 20.81 -7.79
C LEU A 23 -8.33 20.75 -8.46
N VAL A 24 -9.31 20.13 -7.80
CA VAL A 24 -10.67 20.05 -8.34
C VAL A 24 -11.30 21.44 -8.30
N ALA A 25 -11.21 22.19 -9.40
CA ALA A 25 -11.86 23.49 -9.59
C ALA A 25 -12.27 23.69 -11.05
N GLY A 26 -13.58 23.83 -11.31
CA GLY A 26 -14.14 23.94 -12.66
C GLY A 26 -14.25 22.60 -13.39
N ALA A 27 -15.13 22.49 -14.40
CA ALA A 27 -15.45 21.23 -15.06
C ALA A 27 -14.47 20.85 -16.21
N PRO A 28 -14.18 19.55 -16.46
CA PRO A 28 -14.57 18.37 -15.70
C PRO A 28 -13.34 17.57 -15.24
N PHE A 29 -13.25 17.39 -13.94
CA PHE A 29 -12.28 16.53 -13.28
C PHE A 29 -13.06 15.47 -12.49
N LEU A 30 -12.43 14.32 -12.27
CA LEU A 30 -12.89 13.36 -11.27
C LEU A 30 -11.97 13.44 -10.04
N PRO A 31 -12.52 13.33 -8.82
CA PRO A 31 -11.70 13.34 -7.61
C PRO A 31 -10.82 12.08 -7.57
N LEU A 32 -9.62 12.22 -7.02
CA LEU A 32 -8.78 11.08 -6.67
C LEU A 32 -9.06 10.71 -5.22
N ALA A 33 -9.54 9.49 -4.99
CA ALA A 33 -9.83 8.96 -3.66
C ALA A 33 -10.73 9.89 -2.80
N GLY A 34 -11.69 10.58 -3.42
CA GLY A 34 -12.59 11.54 -2.76
C GLY A 34 -11.92 12.80 -2.20
N GLY A 35 -10.63 13.02 -2.49
CA GLY A 35 -9.84 14.14 -1.96
C GLY A 35 -9.96 15.44 -2.78
N PRO A 36 -9.21 16.48 -2.37
CA PRO A 36 -9.19 17.79 -3.05
C PRO A 36 -8.43 17.78 -4.40
N TYR A 37 -7.67 16.72 -4.66
CA TYR A 37 -6.99 16.49 -5.92
C TYR A 37 -7.86 15.65 -6.85
N GLY A 38 -7.74 15.91 -8.15
CA GLY A 38 -8.42 15.15 -9.19
C GLY A 38 -7.61 15.05 -10.45
N PHE A 39 -8.21 14.44 -11.47
CA PHE A 39 -7.61 14.24 -12.78
C PHE A 39 -8.62 14.58 -13.88
N SER A 40 -8.12 15.10 -15.00
CA SER A 40 -8.94 15.41 -16.19
C SER A 40 -8.79 14.37 -17.30
N ARG A 41 -7.81 13.46 -17.17
CA ARG A 41 -7.53 12.39 -18.14
C ARG A 41 -7.23 11.07 -17.44
N LEU A 42 -7.52 9.98 -18.12
CA LEU A 42 -7.20 8.62 -17.72
C LEU A 42 -6.46 7.92 -18.86
N LEU A 43 -5.43 7.16 -18.50
CA LEU A 43 -4.97 6.06 -19.32
C LEU A 43 -5.74 4.82 -18.90
N VAL A 44 -6.53 4.28 -19.81
CA VAL A 44 -7.34 3.08 -19.63
C VAL A 44 -6.62 1.94 -20.32
N THR A 45 -6.24 0.93 -19.56
CA THR A 45 -5.63 -0.29 -20.09
C THR A 45 -6.57 -1.46 -19.82
N LEU A 46 -6.92 -2.20 -20.87
CA LEU A 46 -7.58 -3.49 -20.76
C LEU A 46 -6.50 -4.57 -20.65
N LEU A 47 -6.59 -5.39 -19.61
CA LEU A 47 -5.76 -6.55 -19.38
C LEU A 47 -6.55 -7.81 -19.74
N ASP A 48 -5.85 -8.85 -20.19
CA ASP A 48 -6.32 -10.23 -20.24
C ASP A 48 -5.36 -11.08 -19.40
N GLY A 49 -5.81 -11.53 -18.22
CA GLY A 49 -4.88 -11.88 -17.15
C GLY A 49 -4.00 -10.69 -16.78
N ASP A 50 -2.67 -10.89 -16.75
CA ASP A 50 -1.69 -9.81 -16.47
C ASP A 50 -1.21 -9.07 -17.73
N ALA A 51 -1.63 -9.49 -18.92
CA ALA A 51 -1.12 -8.97 -20.18
C ALA A 51 -1.97 -7.79 -20.68
N PRO A 52 -1.38 -6.62 -20.98
CA PRO A 52 -2.12 -5.51 -21.59
C PRO A 52 -2.46 -5.83 -23.04
N VAL A 53 -3.75 -5.88 -23.36
CA VAL A 53 -4.27 -6.19 -24.71
C VAL A 53 -4.72 -4.95 -25.48
N ALA A 54 -5.12 -3.89 -24.78
CA ALA A 54 -5.48 -2.61 -25.38
C ALA A 54 -5.26 -1.45 -24.39
N MET A 55 -4.98 -0.27 -24.93
CA MET A 55 -4.73 0.93 -24.14
C MET A 55 -5.25 2.16 -24.86
N GLU A 56 -5.99 3.01 -24.15
CA GLU A 56 -6.57 4.24 -24.67
C GLU A 56 -6.40 5.38 -23.66
N GLN A 57 -6.18 6.60 -24.15
CA GLN A 57 -6.16 7.79 -23.30
C GLN A 57 -7.42 8.61 -23.51
N LEU A 58 -8.19 8.81 -22.44
CA LEU A 58 -9.47 9.49 -22.46
C LEU A 58 -9.44 10.71 -21.56
N SER A 59 -10.10 11.78 -21.97
CA SER A 59 -10.48 12.84 -21.04
C SER A 59 -11.73 12.44 -20.26
N VAL A 60 -11.93 13.02 -19.07
CA VAL A 60 -13.15 12.82 -18.27
C VAL A 60 -14.41 13.18 -19.08
N ARG A 61 -14.34 14.16 -19.99
CA ARG A 61 -15.44 14.52 -20.91
C ARG A 61 -15.87 13.37 -21.80
N GLN A 62 -14.91 12.57 -22.26
CA GLN A 62 -15.14 11.49 -23.22
C GLN A 62 -15.65 10.21 -22.54
N LEU A 63 -15.53 10.09 -21.21
CA LEU A 63 -15.86 8.85 -20.50
C LEU A 63 -17.32 8.43 -20.68
N ALA A 64 -18.27 9.38 -20.69
CA ALA A 64 -19.69 9.04 -20.81
C ALA A 64 -20.01 8.37 -22.15
N GLU A 65 -19.56 8.98 -23.26
CA GLU A 65 -19.75 8.44 -24.61
C GLU A 65 -18.95 7.15 -24.80
N TRP A 66 -17.70 7.12 -24.34
CA TRP A 66 -16.84 5.94 -24.46
C TRP A 66 -17.38 4.73 -23.69
N ARG A 67 -17.96 4.93 -22.50
CA ARG A 67 -18.59 3.86 -21.69
C ARG A 67 -19.81 3.26 -22.39
N ALA A 68 -20.54 4.04 -23.19
CA ALA A 68 -21.72 3.55 -23.91
C ALA A 68 -21.37 2.54 -25.02
N ASP A 69 -20.11 2.54 -25.49
CA ASP A 69 -19.60 1.59 -26.49
C ASP A 69 -19.14 0.25 -25.86
N LEU A 70 -19.07 0.14 -24.53
CA LEU A 70 -18.64 -1.09 -23.85
C LEU A 70 -19.78 -2.11 -23.77
N ASN A 71 -19.44 -3.40 -23.87
CA ASN A 71 -20.37 -4.45 -23.48
C ASN A 71 -20.65 -4.43 -21.96
N PRO A 72 -21.77 -4.99 -21.49
CA PRO A 72 -22.17 -4.91 -20.08
C PRO A 72 -21.13 -5.43 -19.08
N ALA A 73 -20.41 -6.51 -19.41
CA ALA A 73 -19.42 -7.12 -18.51
C ALA A 73 -18.18 -6.23 -18.33
N LEU A 74 -17.68 -5.63 -19.41
CA LEU A 74 -16.58 -4.67 -19.33
C LEU A 74 -17.02 -3.37 -18.66
N LEU A 75 -18.24 -2.91 -18.90
CA LEU A 75 -18.78 -1.71 -18.26
C LEU A 75 -18.81 -1.86 -16.74
N GLU A 76 -19.30 -2.98 -16.22
CA GLU A 76 -19.33 -3.26 -14.77
C GLU A 76 -17.92 -3.25 -14.16
N LYS A 77 -16.96 -3.93 -14.80
CA LYS A 77 -15.56 -3.96 -14.36
C LYS A 77 -14.92 -2.57 -14.38
N PHE A 78 -15.15 -1.81 -15.45
CA PHE A 78 -14.67 -0.44 -15.58
C PHE A 78 -15.25 0.47 -14.49
N ASP A 79 -16.56 0.42 -14.27
CA ASP A 79 -17.26 1.26 -13.29
C ASP A 79 -16.83 0.92 -11.85
N SER A 80 -16.60 -0.37 -11.56
CA SER A 80 -16.02 -0.80 -10.28
C SER A 80 -14.63 -0.21 -10.06
N ARG A 81 -13.73 -0.28 -11.07
CA ARG A 81 -12.38 0.30 -10.98
C ARG A 81 -12.41 1.83 -10.91
N LEU A 82 -13.29 2.50 -11.65
CA LEU A 82 -13.44 3.95 -11.59
C LEU A 82 -13.99 4.40 -10.23
N THR A 83 -14.93 3.65 -9.65
CA THR A 83 -15.44 3.90 -8.30
C THR A 83 -14.33 3.75 -7.27
N ALA A 84 -13.55 2.67 -7.32
CA ALA A 84 -12.41 2.47 -6.41
C ALA A 84 -11.36 3.59 -6.51
N LEU A 85 -11.16 4.14 -7.71
CA LEU A 85 -10.23 5.23 -7.95
C LEU A 85 -10.72 6.59 -7.41
N THR A 86 -12.04 6.81 -7.41
CA THR A 86 -12.64 8.13 -7.17
C THR A 86 -13.34 8.28 -5.83
N ALA A 87 -13.81 7.19 -5.23
CA ALA A 87 -14.52 7.21 -3.96
C ALA A 87 -13.60 7.59 -2.78
N PRO A 88 -14.12 8.26 -1.73
CA PRO A 88 -13.38 8.48 -0.49
C PRO A 88 -12.83 7.16 0.06
N ARG A 89 -11.55 7.13 0.41
CA ARG A 89 -10.98 5.96 1.10
C ARG A 89 -11.53 5.91 2.53
N PRO A 90 -12.21 4.82 2.93
CA PRO A 90 -12.63 4.68 4.30
C PRO A 90 -11.40 4.68 5.21
N PRO A 91 -11.50 5.28 6.41
CA PRO A 91 -10.41 5.23 7.37
C PRO A 91 -10.18 3.77 7.78
N MET A 92 -8.91 3.40 8.01
CA MET A 92 -8.54 2.07 8.45
C MET A 92 -8.76 1.95 9.97
N THR A 93 -9.74 1.13 10.36
CA THR A 93 -9.95 0.78 11.77
C THR A 93 -8.88 -0.20 12.21
N ILE A 94 -8.23 0.11 13.33
CA ILE A 94 -7.19 -0.72 13.92
C ILE A 94 -7.70 -1.27 15.26
N PRO A 95 -7.76 -2.60 15.45
CA PRO A 95 -8.11 -3.19 16.73
C PRO A 95 -7.24 -2.64 17.87
N GLY A 96 -7.86 -2.28 18.99
CA GLY A 96 -7.15 -1.72 20.15
C GLY A 96 -6.82 -0.23 20.07
N ARG A 97 -7.09 0.45 18.94
CA ARG A 97 -7.00 1.92 18.85
C ARG A 97 -8.37 2.58 18.92
N ALA A 98 -8.44 3.68 19.66
CA ALA A 98 -9.65 4.50 19.76
C ALA A 98 -9.93 5.31 18.49
N MET A 99 -8.89 5.75 17.78
CA MET A 99 -8.99 6.56 16.56
C MET A 99 -8.50 5.76 15.35
N PRO A 100 -9.29 5.70 14.27
CA PRO A 100 -8.88 5.03 13.04
C PRO A 100 -7.81 5.84 12.30
N LEU A 101 -7.03 5.18 11.44
CA LEU A 101 -6.11 5.86 10.54
C LEU A 101 -6.88 6.44 9.36
N GLY A 102 -7.01 7.76 9.32
CA GLY A 102 -7.66 8.48 8.23
C GLY A 102 -6.69 8.84 7.09
N PHE A 103 -7.14 8.71 5.85
CA PHE A 103 -6.36 9.04 4.65
C PHE A 103 -6.64 10.46 4.10
N GLY A 104 -7.10 11.37 4.95
CA GLY A 104 -7.43 12.76 4.57
C GLY A 104 -6.20 13.64 4.28
N ARG A 105 -5.02 13.19 4.70
CA ARG A 105 -3.70 13.76 4.35
C ARG A 105 -2.73 12.62 4.03
N PRO A 106 -1.59 12.90 3.37
CA PRO A 106 -0.49 11.94 3.32
C PRO A 106 -0.09 11.52 4.73
N MET A 107 0.08 10.21 4.92
CA MET A 107 0.63 9.65 6.15
C MET A 107 2.09 9.28 5.92
N VAL A 108 2.91 9.48 6.95
CA VAL A 108 4.34 9.15 6.91
C VAL A 108 4.56 7.81 7.60
N MET A 109 5.14 6.87 6.87
CA MET A 109 5.58 5.58 7.39
C MET A 109 7.09 5.61 7.60
N GLY A 110 7.52 5.59 8.85
CA GLY A 110 8.93 5.56 9.23
C GLY A 110 9.47 4.14 9.21
N ILE A 111 10.65 3.94 8.63
CA ILE A 111 11.25 2.61 8.45
C ILE A 111 12.18 2.29 9.62
N VAL A 112 11.96 1.14 10.25
CA VAL A 112 12.78 0.57 11.33
C VAL A 112 13.35 -0.77 10.85
N ASN A 113 14.55 -0.71 10.27
CA ASN A 113 15.26 -1.92 9.81
C ASN A 113 16.13 -2.48 10.94
N ILE A 114 15.96 -3.76 11.23
CA ILE A 114 16.73 -4.51 12.23
C ILE A 114 17.66 -5.45 11.46
N THR A 115 18.68 -4.85 10.84
CA THR A 115 19.73 -5.61 10.15
C THR A 115 20.93 -5.75 11.08
N PRO A 116 21.60 -6.91 11.14
CA PRO A 116 22.86 -7.02 11.84
C PRO A 116 23.87 -6.15 11.09
N ASP A 117 24.21 -5.00 11.65
CA ASP A 117 25.49 -4.41 11.34
C ASP A 117 26.56 -5.29 11.97
N SER A 118 27.63 -5.50 11.21
CA SER A 118 28.58 -6.59 11.35
C SER A 118 29.38 -6.57 12.66
N PHE A 119 28.82 -6.95 13.81
CA PHE A 119 29.62 -7.29 15.01
C PHE A 119 28.98 -8.38 15.89
N SER A 120 29.71 -9.51 15.96
CA SER A 120 29.66 -10.69 16.84
C SER A 120 28.79 -10.66 18.11
N ASP A 121 27.91 -11.68 18.24
CA ASP A 121 27.38 -12.43 19.40
C ASP A 121 26.92 -11.72 20.70
N GLY A 122 27.22 -10.43 20.90
CA GLY A 122 26.68 -9.57 21.97
C GLY A 122 25.74 -8.46 21.48
N GLY A 123 25.59 -8.32 20.15
CA GLY A 123 24.86 -7.22 19.49
C GLY A 123 23.34 -7.29 19.55
N ARG A 124 22.72 -8.47 19.76
CA ARG A 124 21.25 -8.62 19.64
C ARG A 124 20.44 -7.65 20.53
N PHE A 125 20.85 -7.45 21.79
CA PHE A 125 20.17 -6.48 22.67
C PHE A 125 20.52 -5.03 22.31
N SER A 126 21.72 -4.79 21.78
CA SER A 126 22.13 -3.48 21.26
C SER A 126 21.29 -3.10 20.04
N ASP A 127 21.04 -4.05 19.14
CA ASP A 127 20.27 -3.86 17.91
C ASP A 127 18.79 -3.62 18.23
N VAL A 128 18.23 -4.34 19.21
CA VAL A 128 16.86 -4.11 19.70
C VAL A 128 16.74 -2.71 20.32
N ASN A 129 17.63 -2.34 21.24
CA ASN A 129 17.57 -1.02 21.88
C ASN A 129 17.76 0.11 20.87
N ALA A 130 18.70 -0.03 19.92
CA ALA A 130 18.89 0.94 18.85
C ALA A 130 17.63 1.06 17.96
N ALA A 131 16.97 -0.06 17.64
CA ALA A 131 15.72 -0.04 16.89
C ALA A 131 14.56 0.62 17.67
N LEU A 132 14.48 0.41 18.98
CA LEU A 132 13.51 1.08 19.85
C LEU A 132 13.78 2.60 19.91
N GLU A 133 15.03 3.01 20.12
CA GLU A 133 15.43 4.42 20.15
C GLU A 133 15.15 5.11 18.81
N HIS A 134 15.48 4.46 17.69
CA HIS A 134 15.19 4.96 16.35
C HIS A 134 13.69 5.04 16.08
N GLY A 135 12.93 4.01 16.46
CA GLY A 135 11.46 4.00 16.35
C GLY A 135 10.83 5.15 17.14
N GLN A 136 11.31 5.43 18.35
CA GLN A 136 10.85 6.56 19.15
C GLN A 136 11.22 7.90 18.49
N ALA A 137 12.44 8.05 17.97
CA ALA A 137 12.85 9.26 17.26
C ALA A 137 11.98 9.54 16.03
N LEU A 138 11.56 8.50 15.30
CA LEU A 138 10.63 8.62 14.17
C LEU A 138 9.23 9.08 14.63
N ILE A 139 8.73 8.54 15.74
CA ILE A 139 7.46 8.99 16.34
C ILE A 139 7.55 10.47 16.71
N ASP A 140 8.63 10.87 17.37
CA ASP A 140 8.86 12.25 17.80
C ASP A 140 8.99 13.22 16.59
N ALA A 141 9.50 12.72 15.46
CA ALA A 141 9.56 13.43 14.19
C ALA A 141 8.20 13.49 13.44
N GLY A 142 7.16 12.81 13.94
CA GLY A 142 5.80 12.84 13.40
C GLY A 142 5.47 11.70 12.44
N ALA A 143 6.15 10.55 12.53
CA ALA A 143 5.73 9.34 11.81
C ALA A 143 4.33 8.88 12.29
N ASP A 144 3.45 8.61 11.33
CA ASP A 144 2.10 8.09 11.60
C ASP A 144 2.09 6.57 11.79
N ILE A 145 3.00 5.89 11.07
CA ILE A 145 3.17 4.44 11.05
C ILE A 145 4.66 4.14 11.17
N LEU A 146 5.03 3.07 11.88
CA LEU A 146 6.37 2.50 11.86
C LEU A 146 6.34 1.17 11.10
N ASP A 147 7.24 0.97 10.15
CA ASP A 147 7.38 -0.27 9.38
C ASP A 147 8.63 -1.00 9.80
N ILE A 148 8.45 -2.17 10.41
CA ILE A 148 9.49 -2.92 11.11
C ILE A 148 9.91 -4.10 10.22
N GLY A 149 11.16 -4.09 9.77
CA GLY A 149 11.71 -5.14 8.91
C GLY A 149 12.91 -5.84 9.56
N GLY A 150 12.86 -7.17 9.65
CA GLY A 150 13.97 -7.99 10.16
C GLY A 150 14.88 -8.57 9.06
N GLU A 151 14.47 -8.44 7.80
CA GLU A 151 15.17 -8.93 6.62
C GLU A 151 15.44 -7.79 5.64
N SER A 152 16.65 -7.75 5.08
CA SER A 152 16.98 -6.77 4.03
C SER A 152 16.40 -7.23 2.71
N THR A 153 15.54 -6.41 2.10
CA THR A 153 15.00 -6.64 0.75
C THR A 153 15.91 -6.09 -0.37
N ARG A 154 17.12 -5.63 -0.03
CA ARG A 154 18.09 -5.10 -1.00
C ARG A 154 18.60 -6.21 -1.94
N PRO A 155 18.87 -5.91 -3.23
CA PRO A 155 19.41 -6.88 -4.17
C PRO A 155 20.71 -7.52 -3.65
N GLY A 156 20.76 -8.86 -3.60
CA GLY A 156 21.92 -9.62 -3.15
C GLY A 156 22.02 -9.86 -1.63
N ALA A 157 21.05 -9.39 -0.83
CA ALA A 157 20.96 -9.77 0.57
C ALA A 157 20.71 -11.28 0.72
N LYS A 158 21.36 -11.91 1.71
CA LYS A 158 21.06 -13.30 2.06
C LYS A 158 19.71 -13.35 2.74
N SER A 159 18.87 -14.30 2.34
CA SER A 159 17.60 -14.48 3.02
C SER A 159 17.83 -14.95 4.46
N VAL A 160 17.04 -14.39 5.37
CA VAL A 160 17.09 -14.70 6.81
C VAL A 160 16.14 -15.85 7.08
N TRP A 161 16.52 -16.79 7.96
CA TRP A 161 15.59 -17.84 8.39
C TRP A 161 14.43 -17.23 9.18
N GLU A 162 13.21 -17.78 9.03
CA GLU A 162 11.99 -17.22 9.63
C GLU A 162 12.14 -17.02 11.15
N GLU A 163 12.70 -18.01 11.84
CA GLU A 163 12.92 -17.95 13.29
C GLU A 163 13.91 -16.85 13.70
N GLU A 164 14.93 -16.61 12.89
CA GLU A 164 15.89 -15.55 13.15
C GLU A 164 15.26 -14.16 12.95
N GLU A 165 14.41 -14.01 11.94
CA GLU A 165 13.65 -12.78 11.71
C GLU A 165 12.66 -12.52 12.84
N ARG A 166 11.92 -13.55 13.30
CA ARG A 166 11.02 -13.47 14.47
C ARG A 166 11.78 -12.98 15.70
N GLN A 167 12.94 -13.55 15.98
CA GLN A 167 13.78 -13.16 17.13
C GLN A 167 14.27 -11.71 17.07
N ARG A 168 14.37 -11.13 15.86
CA ARG A 168 14.74 -9.72 15.67
C ARG A 168 13.55 -8.79 15.87
N ILE A 169 12.43 -9.07 15.22
CA ILE A 169 11.32 -8.11 15.15
C ILE A 169 10.43 -8.12 16.39
N VAL A 170 10.20 -9.29 17.01
CA VAL A 170 9.20 -9.43 18.09
C VAL A 170 9.52 -8.53 19.29
N PRO A 171 10.76 -8.50 19.83
CA PRO A 171 11.08 -7.62 20.95
C PRO A 171 10.92 -6.14 20.63
N VAL A 172 11.17 -5.74 19.38
CA VAL A 172 11.02 -4.35 18.91
C VAL A 172 9.54 -3.99 18.80
N ILE A 173 8.72 -4.88 18.25
CA ILE A 173 7.26 -4.69 18.17
C ILE A 173 6.67 -4.57 19.56
N GLU A 174 6.99 -5.48 20.49
CA GLU A 174 6.48 -5.44 21.87
C GLU A 174 6.88 -4.15 22.61
N GLY A 175 8.11 -3.68 22.40
CA GLY A 175 8.60 -2.43 22.98
C GLY A 175 7.88 -1.20 22.43
N LEU A 176 7.67 -1.15 21.11
CA LEU A 176 6.99 -0.04 20.44
C LEU A 176 5.47 -0.09 20.55
N ALA A 177 4.85 -1.24 20.83
CA ALA A 177 3.40 -1.36 20.95
C ALA A 177 2.83 -0.45 22.05
N LYS A 178 3.64 -0.17 23.07
CA LYS A 178 3.29 0.72 24.20
C LYS A 178 3.41 2.21 23.87
N SER A 179 4.06 2.57 22.76
CA SER A 179 4.24 3.97 22.34
C SER A 179 2.95 4.61 21.81
N GLY A 180 1.95 3.78 21.45
CA GLY A 180 0.74 4.26 20.78
C GLY A 180 0.96 4.63 19.31
N ALA A 181 2.06 4.21 18.69
CA ALA A 181 2.23 4.25 17.23
C ALA A 181 1.44 3.14 16.54
N VAL A 182 1.13 3.32 15.25
CA VAL A 182 0.68 2.20 14.41
C VAL A 182 1.91 1.46 13.90
N LEU A 183 1.93 0.16 14.12
CA LEU A 183 3.03 -0.72 13.76
C LEU A 183 2.64 -1.57 12.55
N SER A 184 3.49 -1.51 11.53
CA SER A 184 3.50 -2.35 10.35
C SER A 184 4.72 -3.29 10.42
N VAL A 185 4.59 -4.49 9.86
CA VAL A 185 5.71 -5.42 9.69
C VAL A 185 5.97 -5.64 8.20
N ASP A 186 7.22 -5.43 7.78
CA ASP A 186 7.70 -5.74 6.43
C ASP A 186 8.23 -7.17 6.41
N THR A 187 7.38 -8.10 5.95
CA THR A 187 7.74 -9.50 5.80
C THR A 187 6.86 -10.20 4.78
N ARG A 188 7.40 -11.28 4.20
CA ARG A 188 6.70 -12.17 3.25
C ARG A 188 6.36 -13.54 3.86
N LYS A 189 6.76 -13.78 5.11
CA LYS A 189 6.68 -15.10 5.75
C LYS A 189 5.48 -15.15 6.69
N ALA A 190 4.54 -16.05 6.42
CA ALA A 190 3.32 -16.19 7.21
C ALA A 190 3.58 -16.38 8.71
N SER A 191 4.58 -17.21 9.08
CA SER A 191 4.96 -17.44 10.48
C SER A 191 5.49 -16.18 11.20
N VAL A 192 6.14 -15.27 10.44
CA VAL A 192 6.63 -13.99 10.94
C VAL A 192 5.46 -13.00 11.08
N MET A 193 4.53 -12.98 10.12
CA MET A 193 3.31 -12.18 10.18
C MET A 193 2.48 -12.53 11.43
N GLU A 194 2.24 -13.81 11.68
CA GLU A 194 1.50 -14.29 12.86
C GLU A 194 2.15 -13.81 14.16
N ALA A 195 3.46 -14.04 14.31
CA ALA A 195 4.20 -13.62 15.50
C ALA A 195 4.22 -12.10 15.69
N ALA A 196 4.30 -11.33 14.59
CA ALA A 196 4.25 -9.87 14.64
C ALA A 196 2.88 -9.37 15.13
N LEU A 197 1.78 -9.96 14.63
CA LEU A 197 0.43 -9.60 15.05
C LEU A 197 0.20 -9.95 16.53
N GLU A 198 0.67 -11.12 16.99
CA GLU A 198 0.62 -11.51 18.40
C GLU A 198 1.41 -10.56 19.31
N ALA A 199 2.55 -10.05 18.82
CA ALA A 199 3.40 -9.09 19.52
C ALA A 199 2.82 -7.66 19.56
N GLY A 200 1.78 -7.36 18.77
CA GLY A 200 1.10 -6.06 18.74
C GLY A 200 1.28 -5.25 17.47
N ALA A 201 1.73 -5.86 16.36
CA ALA A 201 1.64 -5.24 15.04
C ALA A 201 0.17 -5.12 14.57
N HIS A 202 -0.08 -4.20 13.65
CA HIS A 202 -1.41 -3.87 13.16
C HIS A 202 -1.57 -4.05 11.64
N ILE A 203 -0.47 -3.90 10.91
CA ILE A 203 -0.43 -3.93 9.45
C ILE A 203 0.62 -4.95 9.01
N ILE A 204 0.28 -5.77 8.03
CA ILE A 204 1.24 -6.58 7.28
C ILE A 204 1.58 -5.84 5.98
N ASN A 205 2.85 -5.55 5.77
CA ASN A 205 3.38 -4.98 4.53
C ASN A 205 4.10 -6.09 3.74
N ASP A 206 3.36 -6.80 2.90
CA ASP A 206 3.90 -7.89 2.07
C ASP A 206 4.10 -7.44 0.62
N ILE A 207 5.36 -7.30 0.23
CA ILE A 207 5.76 -6.87 -1.12
C ILE A 207 5.81 -8.03 -2.15
N SER A 208 5.31 -9.22 -1.83
CA SER A 208 5.22 -10.37 -2.74
C SER A 208 3.86 -10.56 -3.42
N ALA A 209 2.86 -9.76 -3.03
CA ALA A 209 1.50 -9.82 -3.54
C ALA A 209 1.30 -9.11 -4.89
#